data_AF-B9M0A7-F1
#
_entry.id   AF-B9M0A7-F1
#
_cell.length_a   1.000
_cell.length_b   1.000
_cell.length_c   1.000
_cell.angle_alpha   90.00
_cell.angle_beta   90.00
_cell.angle_gamma   90.00
#
_symmetry.space_group_name_H-M   'P 1'
#
loop_
_entity.id
_entity.type
_entity.pdbx_description
1 polymer ?
#
loop_
_entity_poly.entity_id
_entity_poly.type
_entity_poly.pdbx_seq_one_letter_code
_entity_poly.pdbx_strand_id
1 'polypeptide(L)'
;MVEDMRVDYQKKLEERLREWKGKIDSLNMSQHQMTAENRAVLNREVKDMLKKKEVMKEKWKALQNSDNHGWALRREELEKASEDLKEALDRVAAHFK
;
A
#
# COMPACT_ATOMS: atom_id res chain seq x y z
N MET A 1 14.71 1.43 24.18
CA MET A 1 15.43 0.87 23.01
C MET A 1 14.56 0.03 22.09
N VAL A 2 13.91 -1.07 22.54
CA VAL A 2 13.05 -1.88 21.61
C VAL A 2 11.72 -1.20 21.30
N GLU A 3 11.10 -0.51 22.26
CA GLU A 3 9.88 0.28 22.03
C GLU A 3 10.10 1.45 21.06
N ASP A 4 11.23 2.16 21.19
CA ASP A 4 11.55 3.30 20.31
C ASP A 4 11.64 2.89 18.83
N MET A 5 12.26 1.74 18.55
CA MET A 5 12.34 1.19 17.20
C MET A 5 10.96 0.83 16.61
N ARG A 6 10.01 0.39 17.45
CA ARG A 6 8.65 0.09 16.99
C ARG A 6 7.89 1.36 16.67
N VAL A 7 7.95 2.35 17.55
CA VAL A 7 7.26 3.63 17.35
C VAL A 7 7.79 4.32 16.10
N ASP A 8 9.10 4.34 15.89
CA ASP A 8 9.70 4.91 14.68
C ASP A 8 9.32 4.16 13.40
N TYR A 9 9.31 2.83 13.46
CA TYR A 9 8.83 2.00 12.36
C TYR A 9 7.38 2.31 12.03
N GLN A 10 6.53 2.40 13.06
CA GLN A 10 5.11 2.66 12.90
C GLN A 10 4.85 4.02 12.27
N LYS A 11 5.54 5.08 12.74
CA LYS A 11 5.45 6.43 12.16
C LYS A 11 5.84 6.47 10.68
N LYS A 12 6.99 5.88 10.34
CA LYS A 12 7.46 5.82 8.94
C LYS A 12 6.46 5.11 8.03
N LEU A 13 5.84 4.04 8.52
CA LEU A 13 4.83 3.33 7.76
C LEU A 13 3.54 4.15 7.60
N GLU A 14 3.09 4.83 8.65
CA GLU A 14 1.93 5.73 8.60
C GLU A 14 2.13 6.87 7.59
N GLU A 15 3.33 7.44 7.52
CA GLU A 15 3.70 8.45 6.53
C GLU A 15 3.61 7.89 5.10
N ARG A 16 4.18 6.70 4.86
CA ARG A 16 4.08 6.02 3.55
C ARG A 16 2.64 5.71 3.17
N LEU A 17 1.83 5.21 4.12
CA LEU A 17 0.41 4.94 3.91
C LEU A 17 -0.36 6.20 3.53
N ARG A 18 -0.02 7.35 4.14
CA ARG A 18 -0.62 8.65 3.80
C ARG A 18 -0.23 9.10 2.39
N GLU A 19 1.05 8.95 2.03
CA GLU A 19 1.55 9.26 0.68
C GLU A 19 0.82 8.40 -0.37
N TRP A 20 0.74 7.09 -0.14
CA TRP A 20 0.08 6.15 -1.05
C TRP A 20 -1.41 6.40 -1.15
N LYS A 21 -2.07 6.77 -0.06
CA LYS A 21 -3.47 7.21 -0.12
C LYS A 21 -3.62 8.40 -1.07
N GLY A 22 -2.77 9.43 -0.95
CA GLY A 22 -2.81 10.59 -1.84
C GLY A 22 -2.60 10.21 -3.31
N LYS A 23 -1.65 9.30 -3.59
CA LYS A 23 -1.44 8.76 -4.94
C LYS A 23 -2.66 8.02 -5.47
N ILE A 24 -3.28 7.14 -4.67
CA ILE A 24 -4.49 6.40 -5.05
C ILE A 24 -5.64 7.36 -5.36
N ASP A 25 -5.84 8.37 -4.52
CA ASP A 25 -6.90 9.36 -4.71
C ASP A 25 -6.67 10.15 -6.01
N SER A 26 -5.42 10.53 -6.31
CA SER A 26 -5.06 11.15 -7.59
C SER A 26 -5.32 10.23 -8.79
N LEU A 27 -4.93 8.96 -8.71
CA LEU A 27 -5.10 7.99 -9.80
C LEU A 27 -6.59 7.72 -10.07
N ASN A 28 -7.40 7.63 -9.03
CA ASN A 28 -8.86 7.50 -9.16
C ASN A 28 -9.47 8.71 -9.86
N MET A 29 -9.03 9.93 -9.54
CA MET A 29 -9.48 11.15 -10.24
C MET A 29 -9.07 11.14 -11.71
N SER A 30 -7.83 10.77 -12.02
CA SER A 30 -7.33 10.71 -13.40
C SER A 30 -8.01 9.61 -14.22
N GLN A 31 -8.38 8.48 -13.62
CA GLN A 31 -9.09 7.40 -14.30
C GLN A 31 -10.43 7.85 -14.89
N HIS A 32 -11.11 8.80 -14.25
CA HIS A 32 -12.36 9.37 -14.78
C HIS A 32 -12.17 10.16 -16.08
N GLN A 33 -10.94 10.62 -16.36
CA GLN A 33 -10.59 11.40 -17.54
C GLN A 33 -10.09 10.54 -18.71
N MET A 34 -9.89 9.22 -18.52
CA MET A 34 -9.38 8.34 -19.58
C MET A 34 -10.45 7.83 -20.54
N THR A 35 -10.03 7.60 -21.79
CA THR A 35 -10.81 7.01 -22.89
C THR A 35 -11.23 5.56 -22.59
N ALA A 36 -12.28 5.07 -23.25
CA ALA A 36 -12.89 3.77 -22.96
C ALA A 36 -11.94 2.57 -23.25
N GLU A 37 -11.05 2.66 -24.24
CA GLU A 37 -10.11 1.59 -24.60
C GLU A 37 -9.06 1.33 -23.51
N ASN A 38 -8.51 2.39 -22.90
CA ASN A 38 -7.52 2.25 -21.84
C ASN A 38 -8.13 1.84 -20.49
N ARG A 39 -9.46 1.96 -20.36
CA ARG A 39 -10.18 1.77 -19.09
C ARG A 39 -10.21 0.31 -18.65
N ALA A 40 -10.19 -0.67 -19.56
CA ALA A 40 -10.31 -2.09 -19.19
C ALA A 40 -9.05 -2.65 -18.49
N VAL A 41 -7.85 -2.34 -19.03
CA VAL A 41 -6.56 -2.74 -18.44
C VAL A 41 -6.36 -1.99 -17.13
N LEU A 42 -6.54 -0.67 -17.15
CA LEU A 42 -6.43 0.15 -15.95
C LEU A 42 -7.38 -0.28 -14.84
N ASN A 43 -8.64 -0.61 -15.15
CA ASN A 43 -9.60 -1.11 -14.16
C ASN A 43 -9.11 -2.38 -13.45
N ARG A 44 -8.43 -3.28 -14.16
CA ARG A 44 -7.87 -4.51 -13.55
C ARG A 44 -6.72 -4.17 -12.61
N GLU A 45 -5.82 -3.30 -13.04
CA GLU A 45 -4.67 -2.88 -12.22
C GLU A 45 -5.09 -2.07 -11.00
N VAL A 46 -6.07 -1.17 -11.12
CA VAL A 46 -6.65 -0.44 -9.99
C VAL A 46 -7.31 -1.39 -8.99
N LYS A 47 -8.07 -2.40 -9.47
CA LYS A 47 -8.65 -3.42 -8.59
C LYS A 47 -7.59 -4.23 -7.86
N ASP A 48 -6.53 -4.62 -8.55
CA ASP A 48 -5.40 -5.34 -7.96
C ASP A 48 -4.66 -4.49 -6.91
N MET A 49 -4.40 -3.22 -7.21
CA MET A 49 -3.82 -2.26 -6.27
C MET A 49 -4.69 -2.09 -5.02
N LEU A 50 -6.02 -1.96 -5.17
CA LEU A 50 -6.94 -1.85 -4.04
C LEU A 50 -6.97 -3.13 -3.19
N LYS A 51 -6.87 -4.31 -3.81
CA LYS A 51 -6.76 -5.58 -3.08
C LYS A 51 -5.47 -5.62 -2.24
N LYS A 52 -4.34 -5.23 -2.83
CA LYS A 52 -3.04 -5.17 -2.14
C LYS A 52 -3.05 -4.16 -0.99
N LYS A 53 -3.74 -3.03 -1.14
CA LYS A 53 -3.97 -2.06 -0.07
C LYS A 53 -4.69 -2.69 1.13
N GLU A 54 -5.75 -3.46 0.90
CA GLU A 54 -6.44 -4.13 2.02
C GLU A 54 -5.57 -5.21 2.67
N VAL A 55 -4.80 -5.98 1.90
CA VAL A 55 -3.83 -6.95 2.45
C VAL A 55 -2.80 -6.26 3.34
N MET A 56 -2.19 -5.16 2.89
CA MET A 56 -1.23 -4.39 3.69
C MET A 56 -1.86 -3.87 4.98
N LYS A 57 -3.10 -3.38 4.92
CA LYS A 57 -3.85 -2.90 6.09
C LYS A 57 -4.16 -4.01 7.09
N GLU A 58 -4.48 -5.22 6.64
CA GLU A 58 -4.63 -6.39 7.50
C GLU A 58 -3.31 -6.77 8.18
N LYS A 59 -2.21 -6.80 7.42
CA LYS A 59 -0.86 -7.08 7.95
C LYS A 59 -0.43 -6.02 8.95
N TRP A 60 -0.75 -4.76 8.71
CA TRP A 60 -0.48 -3.66 9.63
C TRP A 60 -1.21 -3.84 10.97
N LYS A 61 -2.51 -4.13 10.94
CA LYS A 61 -3.28 -4.44 12.16
C LYS A 61 -2.70 -5.64 12.90
N ALA A 62 -2.28 -6.68 12.17
CA ALA A 62 -1.64 -7.86 12.77
C ALA A 62 -0.30 -7.50 13.44
N LEU A 63 0.50 -6.62 12.84
CA LEU A 63 1.74 -6.13 13.43
C LEU A 63 1.48 -5.29 14.70
N GLN A 64 0.48 -4.40 14.68
CA GLN A 64 0.11 -3.59 15.85
C GLN A 64 -0.33 -4.45 17.05
N ASN A 65 -0.95 -5.59 16.79
CA ASN A 65 -1.42 -6.53 17.82
C ASN A 65 -0.39 -7.61 18.18
N SER A 66 0.80 -7.61 17.56
CA SER A 66 1.81 -8.65 17.79
C SER A 66 2.61 -8.42 19.06
N ASP A 67 2.92 -9.50 19.77
CA ASP A 67 3.85 -9.49 20.89
C ASP A 67 5.31 -9.39 20.42
N ASN A 68 6.24 -9.33 21.37
CA ASN A 68 7.65 -9.18 21.05
C ASN A 68 8.23 -10.31 20.19
N HIS A 69 7.69 -11.52 20.32
CA HIS A 69 8.19 -12.70 19.62
C HIS A 69 7.66 -12.77 18.19
N GLY A 70 6.42 -12.36 17.95
CA GLY A 70 5.80 -12.32 16.63
C GLY A 70 6.09 -11.07 15.80
N TRP A 71 6.58 -9.99 16.43
CA TRP A 71 6.74 -8.68 15.77
C TRP A 71 7.68 -8.72 14.56
N ALA A 72 8.82 -9.41 14.66
CA ALA A 72 9.80 -9.47 13.57
C ALA A 72 9.25 -10.16 12.31
N LEU A 73 8.56 -11.29 12.50
CA LEU A 73 7.91 -12.03 11.41
C LEU A 73 6.79 -11.21 10.78
N ARG A 74 5.92 -10.60 11.60
CA ARG A 74 4.82 -9.76 11.11
C ARG A 74 5.33 -8.52 10.37
N ARG A 75 6.45 -7.96 10.80
CA ARG A 75 7.10 -6.83 10.12
C ARG A 75 7.55 -7.25 8.73
N GLU A 76 8.18 -8.41 8.60
CA GLU A 76 8.62 -8.93 7.30
C GLU A 76 7.43 -9.17 6.35
N GLU A 77 6.35 -9.77 6.85
CA GLU A 77 5.12 -9.94 6.07
C GLU A 77 4.53 -8.60 5.60
N LEU A 78 4.61 -7.57 6.45
CA LEU A 78 4.12 -6.24 6.14
C LEU A 78 5.01 -5.52 5.13
N GLU A 79 6.33 -5.63 5.24
CA GLU A 79 7.27 -5.07 4.25
C GLU A 79 7.02 -5.67 2.86
N LYS A 80 6.81 -7.00 2.76
CA LYS A 80 6.45 -7.65 1.49
C LYS A 80 5.14 -7.09 0.92
N ALA A 81 4.09 -6.98 1.75
CA ALA A 81 2.81 -6.42 1.31
C ALA A 81 2.92 -4.93 0.91
N SER A 82 3.82 -4.20 1.56
CA SER A 82 4.15 -2.81 1.28
C SER A 82 4.86 -2.67 -0.08
N GLU A 83 5.85 -3.51 -0.37
CA GLU A 83 6.51 -3.56 -1.67
C GLU A 83 5.54 -3.93 -2.80
N ASP A 84 4.70 -4.96 -2.60
CA ASP A 84 3.69 -5.37 -3.57
C ASP A 84 2.72 -4.22 -3.92
N LEU A 85 2.28 -3.47 -2.91
CA LEU A 85 1.39 -2.32 -3.11
C LEU A 85 2.10 -1.19 -3.87
N LYS A 86 3.37 -0.93 -3.54
CA LYS A 86 4.18 0.08 -4.24
C LYS A 86 4.32 -0.28 -5.72
N GLU A 87 4.65 -1.52 -6.05
CA GLU A 87 4.74 -1.95 -7.45
C GLU A 87 3.40 -1.80 -8.19
N ALA A 88 2.28 -2.13 -7.54
CA ALA A 88 0.96 -1.94 -8.13
C ALA A 88 0.64 -0.45 -8.36
N LEU A 89 1.02 0.42 -7.41
CA LEU A 89 0.89 1.88 -7.57
C LEU A 89 1.72 2.39 -8.76
N ASP A 90 2.97 1.95 -8.86
CA ASP A 90 3.87 2.38 -9.94
C ASP A 90 3.37 1.90 -11.31
N ARG A 91 2.81 0.69 -11.39
CA ARG A 91 2.14 0.18 -12.61
C ARG A 91 0.94 1.03 -13.00
N VAL A 92 0.01 1.29 -12.07
CA VAL A 92 -1.17 2.12 -12.33
C VAL A 92 -0.75 3.54 -12.73
N ALA A 93 0.24 4.12 -12.06
CA ALA A 93 0.76 5.46 -12.35
C ALA A 93 1.42 5.57 -13.74
N ALA A 94 2.01 4.48 -14.26
CA ALA A 94 2.61 4.47 -15.59
C ALA A 94 1.58 4.70 -16.72
N HIS A 95 0.30 4.40 -16.49
CA HIS A 95 -0.77 4.68 -17.47
C HIS A 95 -1.12 6.17 -17.60
N PHE A 96 -0.65 7.00 -16.68
CA PHE A 96 -0.94 8.44 -16.62
C PHE A 96 0.30 9.32 -16.89
N LYS A 97 1.43 8.71 -17.25
CA LYS A 97 2.61 9.42 -17.76
C LYS A 97 2.52 9.54 -19.28
#